data_AF-A0A0M3IQG1-F1
#
_entry.id   AF-A0A0M3IQG1-F1
#
_cell.length_a   1.000
_cell.length_b   1.000
_cell.length_c   1.000
_cell.angle_alpha   90.00
_cell.angle_beta   90.00
_cell.angle_gamma   90.00
#
_symmetry.space_group_name_H-M   'P 1'
#
loop_
_entity.id
_entity.type
_entity.pdbx_description
1 polymer ?
#
loop_
_entity_poly.entity_id
_entity_poly.type
_entity_poly.pdbx_seq_one_letter_code
_entity_poly.pdbx_strand_id
1 'polypeptide(L)'
;MEHSCVVLDDAASSSVPQVSVILTIRLLMQGKEVGSIIGKRGDHIKSIRDGSGAKINISDGSCPERIVTITGNVDTINKAFSMICNKFQEVCTLNVLLLR
;
A
#
# COMPACT_ATOMS: atom_id res chain seq x y z
N MET A 1 3.68 17.02 -22.14
CA MET A 1 4.91 17.11 -21.35
C MET A 1 4.90 15.91 -20.42
N GLU A 2 5.40 14.80 -20.95
CA GLU A 2 5.37 13.50 -20.31
C GLU A 2 6.46 13.48 -19.24
N HIS A 3 6.08 13.35 -17.97
CA HIS A 3 7.04 13.03 -16.92
C HIS A 3 7.14 11.51 -16.84
N SER A 4 7.88 10.96 -17.80
CA SER A 4 8.45 9.61 -17.72
C SER A 4 9.42 9.59 -16.54
N CYS A 5 9.01 8.95 -15.45
CA CYS A 5 9.94 8.51 -14.41
C CYS A 5 10.26 7.05 -14.70
N VAL A 6 11.39 6.85 -15.36
CA VAL A 6 12.06 5.56 -15.48
C VAL A 6 12.39 5.01 -14.09
N VAL A 7 11.76 3.90 -13.72
CA VAL A 7 12.28 2.98 -12.70
C VAL A 7 12.19 1.56 -13.24
N LEU A 8 13.25 1.22 -13.98
CA LEU A 8 13.90 -0.09 -14.16
C LEU A 8 13.02 -1.36 -14.03
N ASP A 9 12.77 -2.01 -15.16
CA ASP A 9 12.63 -3.46 -15.19
C ASP A 9 13.97 -4.08 -14.76
N ASP A 10 14.16 -4.34 -13.47
CA ASP A 10 15.31 -5.09 -12.97
C ASP A 10 15.13 -6.59 -13.28
N ALA A 11 15.18 -6.92 -14.57
CA ALA A 11 15.59 -8.24 -15.04
C ALA A 11 17.12 -8.36 -14.91
N ALA A 12 17.65 -8.23 -13.69
CA ALA A 12 19.07 -8.37 -13.43
C ALA A 12 19.37 -9.76 -12.84
N SER A 13 19.64 -10.71 -13.73
CA SER A 13 20.41 -11.91 -13.41
C SER A 13 21.80 -11.49 -12.95
N SER A 14 22.01 -11.37 -11.65
CA SER A 14 23.34 -11.31 -11.04
C SER A 14 23.31 -12.12 -9.75
N SER A 15 24.30 -13.00 -9.57
CA SER A 15 24.42 -13.95 -8.45
C SER A 15 24.82 -13.25 -7.15
N VAL A 16 24.04 -12.25 -6.74
CA VAL A 16 24.12 -11.67 -5.40
C VAL A 16 23.44 -12.65 -4.46
N PRO A 17 24.03 -13.04 -3.31
CA PRO A 17 23.31 -13.80 -2.30
C PRO A 17 22.10 -12.98 -1.88
N GLN A 18 20.93 -13.34 -2.40
CA GLN A 18 19.68 -12.62 -2.16
C GLN A 18 19.25 -12.95 -0.74
N VAL A 19 19.75 -12.17 0.22
CA VAL A 19 19.22 -12.19 1.59
C VAL A 19 17.75 -11.78 1.48
N SER A 20 16.85 -12.74 1.66
CA SER A 20 15.41 -12.49 1.66
C SER A 20 15.05 -11.75 2.95
N VAL A 21 15.20 -10.43 2.95
CA VAL A 21 14.85 -9.57 4.07
C VAL A 21 13.34 -9.39 4.08
N ILE A 22 12.70 -9.88 5.14
CA ILE A 22 11.28 -9.61 5.42
C ILE A 22 11.18 -8.34 6.25
N LEU A 23 10.45 -7.36 5.73
CA LEU A 23 10.20 -6.10 6.41
C LEU A 23 8.77 -6.03 6.90
N THR A 24 8.53 -5.21 7.90
CA THR A 24 7.19 -4.87 8.37
C THR A 24 7.06 -3.36 8.47
N ILE A 25 6.09 -2.80 7.75
CA ILE A 25 5.74 -1.38 7.79
C ILE A 25 4.39 -1.23 8.49
N ARG A 26 4.27 -0.18 9.31
CA ARG A 26 3.04 0.18 10.00
C ARG A 26 2.63 1.59 9.58
N LEU A 27 1.42 1.73 9.06
CA LEU A 27 0.83 2.99 8.66
C LEU A 27 -0.26 3.35 9.67
N LEU A 28 -0.21 4.58 10.19
CA LEU A 28 -1.29 5.14 11.00
C LEU A 28 -2.26 5.86 10.05
N MET A 29 -3.53 5.47 10.08
CA MET A 29 -4.55 5.94 9.13
C MET A 29 -5.86 6.23 9.85
N GLN A 30 -6.66 7.15 9.33
CA GLN A 30 -8.00 7.42 9.86
C GLN A 30 -8.96 6.28 9.53
N GLY A 31 -9.96 6.05 10.37
CA GLY A 31 -10.99 5.02 10.17
C GLY A 31 -11.69 5.13 8.81
N LYS A 32 -11.95 6.36 8.33
CA LYS A 32 -12.56 6.61 7.00
C LYS A 32 -11.69 6.09 5.85
N GLU A 33 -10.37 6.28 5.97
CA GLU A 33 -9.40 5.94 4.95
C GLU A 33 -9.27 4.42 4.87
N VAL A 34 -9.17 3.79 6.04
CA VAL A 34 -9.15 2.33 6.16
C VAL A 34 -10.43 1.70 5.62
N GLY A 35 -11.59 2.32 5.84
CA GLY A 35 -12.85 1.88 5.23
C GLY A 35 -12.79 1.83 3.70
N SER A 36 -12.18 2.83 3.07
CA SER A 36 -11.97 2.86 1.61
C SER A 36 -11.00 1.77 1.13
N ILE A 37 -9.92 1.51 1.89
CA ILE A 37 -8.98 0.41 1.60
C ILE A 37 -9.68 -0.95 1.70
N ILE A 38 -10.51 -1.16 2.73
CA ILE A 38 -11.26 -2.41 2.91
C ILE A 38 -12.24 -2.62 1.74
N GLY A 39 -12.94 -1.54 1.35
CA GLY A 39 -13.96 -1.58 0.32
C GLY A 39 -15.22 -2.33 0.75
N LYS A 40 -16.23 -2.35 -0.12
CA LYS A 40 -17.50 -3.04 0.15
C LYS A 40 -17.23 -4.54 0.29
N ARG A 41 -17.77 -5.16 1.34
CA ARG A 41 -17.61 -6.59 1.67
C ARG A 41 -16.16 -7.07 1.83
N GLY A 42 -15.19 -6.16 1.94
CA GLY A 42 -13.77 -6.53 1.99
C GLY A 42 -13.16 -6.94 0.65
N ASP A 43 -13.88 -6.74 -0.47
CA ASP A 43 -13.45 -7.16 -1.81
C ASP A 43 -12.12 -6.49 -2.21
N HIS A 44 -11.93 -5.24 -1.79
CA HIS A 44 -10.77 -4.44 -2.20
C HIS A 44 -9.51 -4.81 -1.42
N ILE A 45 -9.56 -4.91 -0.09
CA ILE A 45 -8.41 -5.37 0.69
C ILE A 45 -8.01 -6.81 0.32
N LYS A 46 -8.96 -7.65 -0.08
CA LYS A 46 -8.67 -8.97 -0.63
C LYS A 46 -7.85 -8.87 -1.91
N SER A 47 -8.26 -8.04 -2.86
CA SER A 47 -7.50 -7.80 -4.10
C SER A 47 -6.10 -7.24 -3.83
N ILE A 48 -5.92 -6.37 -2.83
CA ILE A 48 -4.60 -5.84 -2.47
C ILE A 48 -3.70 -6.95 -1.93
N ARG A 49 -4.22 -7.79 -1.02
CA ARG A 49 -3.46 -8.93 -0.48
C ARG A 49 -3.06 -9.90 -1.59
N ASP A 50 -4.00 -10.26 -2.46
CA ASP A 50 -3.78 -11.22 -3.53
C ASP A 50 -2.82 -10.66 -4.60
N GLY A 51 -2.98 -9.38 -4.99
CA GLY A 51 -2.18 -8.74 -6.04
C GLY A 51 -0.77 -8.32 -5.59
N SER A 52 -0.60 -7.99 -4.31
CA SER A 52 0.72 -7.62 -3.77
C SER A 52 1.53 -8.81 -3.25
N GLY A 53 0.87 -9.90 -2.85
CA GLY A 53 1.48 -11.01 -2.13
C GLY A 53 1.94 -10.66 -0.71
N ALA A 54 1.65 -9.45 -0.23
CA ALA A 54 2.02 -9.01 1.11
C ALA A 54 1.01 -9.48 2.16
N LYS A 55 1.49 -9.75 3.38
CA LYS A 55 0.62 -9.98 4.53
C LYS A 55 0.15 -8.64 5.07
N ILE A 56 -1.16 -8.37 4.97
CA ILE A 56 -1.75 -7.10 5.41
C ILE A 56 -2.74 -7.32 6.54
N ASN A 57 -2.45 -6.73 7.70
CA ASN A 57 -3.31 -6.71 8.88
C ASN A 57 -3.81 -5.28 9.16
N ILE A 58 -5.04 -5.17 9.65
CA ILE A 58 -5.64 -3.89 10.02
C ILE A 58 -6.13 -4.02 11.45
N SER A 59 -5.73 -3.12 12.35
CA SER A 59 -6.15 -3.16 13.76
C SER A 59 -7.67 -3.12 13.89
N ASP A 60 -8.23 -3.97 14.75
CA ASP A 60 -9.67 -4.02 15.01
C ASP A 60 -10.15 -2.82 15.85
N GLY A 61 -11.46 -2.60 15.89
CA GLY A 61 -12.11 -1.59 16.73
C GLY A 61 -12.58 -0.33 15.99
N SER A 62 -13.48 0.40 16.65
CA SER A 62 -14.07 1.66 16.17
C SER A 62 -13.23 2.88 16.58
N CYS A 63 -11.91 2.73 16.63
CA CYS A 63 -11.01 3.84 16.91
C CYS A 63 -10.94 4.81 15.73
N PRO A 64 -10.83 6.12 15.97
CA PRO A 64 -10.71 7.12 14.90
C PRO A 64 -9.44 6.93 14.07
N GLU A 65 -8.40 6.36 14.68
CA GLU A 65 -7.15 5.97 14.04
C GLU A 65 -6.98 4.46 14.10
N ARG A 66 -6.48 3.89 13.00
CA ARG A 66 -6.25 2.47 12.81
C ARG A 66 -4.86 2.24 12.26
N ILE A 67 -4.27 1.11 12.63
CA ILE A 67 -2.93 0.72 12.20
C ILE A 67 -3.07 -0.31 11.10
N VAL A 68 -2.54 0.02 9.91
CA VAL A 68 -2.38 -0.92 8.81
C VAL A 68 -0.95 -1.44 8.82
N THR A 69 -0.79 -2.74 9.04
CA THR A 69 0.51 -3.42 9.06
C THR A 69 0.69 -4.21 7.78
N ILE A 70 1.79 -3.95 7.06
CA ILE A 70 2.16 -4.65 5.81
C ILE A 70 3.48 -5.36 6.07
N THR A 71 3.52 -6.67 5.82
CA THR A 71 4.71 -7.51 6.00
C THR A 71 5.02 -8.26 4.73
N GLY A 72 6.29 -8.26 4.32
CA GLY A 72 6.77 -8.97 3.13
C GLY A 72 8.16 -8.51 2.69
N ASN A 73 8.58 -8.93 1.50
CA ASN A 73 9.77 -8.40 0.83
C ASN A 73 9.52 -6.97 0.35
N VAL A 74 10.60 -6.25 0.06
CA VAL A 74 10.56 -4.86 -0.46
C VAL A 74 9.60 -4.73 -1.66
N ASP A 75 9.66 -5.65 -2.63
CA ASP A 75 8.80 -5.61 -3.83
C ASP A 75 7.32 -5.79 -3.50
N THR A 76 7.00 -6.73 -2.61
CA THR A 76 5.62 -7.01 -2.18
C THR A 76 5.04 -5.84 -1.40
N ILE A 77 5.87 -5.21 -0.57
CA ILE A 77 5.50 -4.02 0.20
C ILE A 77 5.27 -2.84 -0.74
N ASN A 78 6.17 -2.61 -1.70
CA ASN A 78 6.02 -1.53 -2.69
C ASN A 78 4.73 -1.70 -3.49
N LYS A 79 4.44 -2.92 -3.98
CA LYS A 79 3.17 -3.21 -4.68
C LYS A 79 1.96 -2.94 -3.79
N ALA A 80 1.94 -3.44 -2.56
CA ALA A 80 0.85 -3.20 -1.62
C ALA A 80 0.66 -1.70 -1.36
N PHE A 81 1.76 -0.98 -1.13
CA PHE A 81 1.76 0.45 -0.86
C PHE A 81 1.23 1.25 -2.05
N SER A 82 1.67 0.97 -3.28
CA SER A 82 1.15 1.61 -4.49
C SER A 82 -0.36 1.37 -4.68
N MET A 83 -0.83 0.14 -4.48
CA MET A 83 -2.26 -0.19 -4.58
C MET A 83 -3.09 0.57 -3.53
N ILE A 84 -2.58 0.65 -2.30
CA ILE A 84 -3.19 1.42 -1.23
C ILE A 84 -3.21 2.91 -1.60
N CYS A 85 -2.07 3.51 -1.96
CA CYS A 85 -1.94 4.91 -2.32
C CYS A 85 -2.82 5.35 -3.50
N ASN A 86 -2.96 4.53 -4.53
CA ASN A 86 -3.85 4.81 -5.66
C ASN A 86 -5.30 5.05 -5.19
N LYS A 87 -5.70 4.41 -4.10
CA LYS A 87 -7.04 4.52 -3.52
C LYS A 87 -7.15 5.65 -2.51
N PHE A 88 -6.02 6.09 -1.96
CA PHE A 88 -5.91 7.34 -1.22
C PHE A 88 -5.91 8.57 -2.13
N GLN A 89 -5.35 8.50 -3.34
CA GLN A 89 -5.29 9.66 -4.24
C GLN A 89 -6.69 10.12 -4.71
N GLU A 90 -7.68 9.23 -4.71
CA GLU A 90 -9.09 9.61 -4.89
C GLU A 90 -9.63 10.47 -3.72
N VAL A 91 -9.00 10.43 -2.54
CA VAL A 91 -9.44 11.11 -1.30
C VAL A 91 -8.53 12.29 -0.91
N CYS A 92 -7.21 12.18 -1.10
CA CYS A 92 -6.22 13.22 -0.76
C CYS A 92 -6.21 14.38 -1.75
N THR A 93 -6.48 14.13 -3.03
CA THR A 93 -6.52 15.20 -4.04
C THR A 93 -7.60 16.24 -3.72
N LEU A 94 -8.68 15.86 -3.04
CA LEU A 94 -9.73 16.78 -2.61
C LEU A 94 -9.31 17.71 -1.46
N ASN A 95 -8.48 17.24 -0.51
CA ASN A 95 -8.09 18.05 0.65
C ASN A 95 -6.92 19.00 0.38
N VAL A 96 -6.04 18.68 -0.58
CA VAL A 96 -4.92 19.57 -0.95
C VAL A 96 -5.36 20.62 -1.99
N LEU A 97 -6.39 20.33 -2.82
CA LEU A 97 -6.93 21.29 -3.79
C LEU A 97 -7.90 22.30 -3.17
N LEU A 98 -8.55 21.99 -2.04
CA LEU A 98 -9.43 22.92 -1.31
C LEU A 98 -8.70 23.96 -0.44
N LEU A 99 -7.37 23.87 -0.36
CA LEU A 99 -6.51 24.85 0.35
C LEU A 99 -5.73 25.77 -0.61
N ARG A 100 -6.15 25.85 -1.88
CA ARG A 100 -5.63 26.80 -2.87
C ARG A 100 -6.69 27.80 -3.31
#